data_AF-A0A933RK84-F1
#
_entry.id   AF-A0A933RK84-F1
#
_cell.length_a   1.000
_cell.length_b   1.000
_cell.length_c   1.000
_cell.angle_alpha   90.00
_cell.angle_beta   90.00
_cell.angle_gamma   90.00
#
_symmetry.space_group_name_H-M   'P 1'
#
loop_
_entity.id
_entity.type
_entity.pdbx_description
1 polymer ?
#
loop_
_entity_poly.entity_id
_entity_poly.type
_entity_poly.pdbx_seq_one_letter_code
_entity_poly.pdbx_strand_id
1 'polypeptide(L)'
;MFETIFNLVLLAIGVVVVAYVTYRYVKDGDKDRFEEDAARAFFEEHGRWPDQTPEEAEEERRRVAAAMAAPAPVSVPRDDGSV
;
A
#
# COMPACT_ATOMS: atom_id res chain seq x y z
N MET A 1 10.32 -48.92 13.78
CA MET A 1 9.75 -48.80 12.41
C MET A 1 8.50 -47.94 12.40
N PHE A 2 7.45 -48.27 13.16
CA PHE A 2 6.24 -47.45 13.28
C PHE A 2 6.51 -46.01 13.75
N GLU A 3 7.27 -45.84 14.83
CA GLU A 3 7.65 -44.53 15.37
C GLU A 3 8.44 -43.68 14.35
N THR A 4 9.36 -44.30 13.62
CA THR A 4 10.12 -43.64 12.54
C THR A 4 9.20 -43.16 11.41
N ILE A 5 8.25 -44.00 10.98
CA ILE A 5 7.28 -43.64 9.94
C ILE A 5 6.38 -42.51 10.43
N PHE A 6 5.89 -42.59 11.67
CA PHE A 6 5.05 -41.57 12.27
C PHE A 6 5.76 -40.21 12.37
N ASN A 7 7.01 -40.20 12.81
CA ASN A 7 7.83 -38.98 12.89
C ASN A 7 8.09 -38.38 11.50
N LEU A 8 8.34 -39.21 10.48
CA LEU A 8 8.50 -38.75 9.10
C LEU A 8 7.21 -38.13 8.54
N VAL A 9 6.05 -38.70 8.84
CA VAL A 9 4.75 -38.16 8.44
C VAL A 9 4.50 -36.81 9.11
N LEU A 10 4.75 -36.69 10.41
CA LEU A 10 4.61 -35.41 11.11
C LEU A 10 5.54 -34.33 10.55
N LEU A 11 6.79 -34.69 10.24
CA LEU A 11 7.73 -33.78 9.60
C LEU A 11 7.21 -33.31 8.23
N ALA A 12 6.73 -34.23 7.39
CA ALA A 12 6.19 -33.90 6.08
C ALA A 12 4.97 -32.96 6.17
N ILE A 13 4.06 -33.23 7.11
CA ILE A 13 2.91 -32.34 7.37
C ILE A 13 3.41 -30.95 7.78
N GLY A 14 4.37 -30.87 8.70
CA GLY A 14 4.95 -29.59 9.13
C GLY A 14 5.54 -28.80 7.96
N VAL A 15 6.31 -29.44 7.09
CA VAL A 15 6.89 -28.82 5.90
C VAL A 15 5.81 -28.30 4.95
N VAL A 16 4.77 -29.10 4.69
CA VAL A 16 3.66 -28.70 3.80
C VAL A 16 2.91 -27.49 4.38
N VAL A 17 2.65 -27.48 5.68
CA VAL A 17 1.97 -26.36 6.35
C VAL A 17 2.81 -25.09 6.25
N VAL A 18 4.11 -25.17 6.56
CA VAL A 18 5.01 -24.01 6.46
C VAL A 18 5.05 -23.50 5.02
N ALA A 19 5.23 -24.38 4.03
CA ALA A 19 5.26 -24.00 2.62
C ALA A 19 3.95 -23.33 2.17
N TYR A 20 2.79 -23.86 2.56
CA TYR A 20 1.49 -23.29 2.22
C TYR A 20 1.30 -21.90 2.83
N VAL A 21 1.67 -21.73 4.10
CA VAL A 21 1.60 -20.45 4.81
C VAL A 21 2.51 -19.43 4.13
N THR A 22 3.78 -19.77 3.88
CA THR A 22 4.73 -18.87 3.19
C THR A 22 4.23 -18.49 1.81
N TYR A 23 3.74 -19.44 1.01
CA TYR A 23 3.18 -19.15 -0.31
C TYR A 23 2.04 -18.14 -0.25
N ARG A 24 1.12 -18.30 0.71
CA ARG A 24 -0.03 -17.41 0.86
C ARG A 24 0.41 -15.97 1.20
N TYR A 25 1.29 -15.81 2.18
CA TYR A 25 1.74 -14.48 2.61
C TYR A 25 2.64 -13.78 1.57
N VAL A 26 3.49 -14.53 0.86
CA VAL A 26 4.34 -13.95 -0.20
C VAL A 26 3.49 -13.54 -1.41
N LYS A 27 2.53 -14.37 -1.81
CA LYS A 27 1.66 -14.08 -2.95
C LYS A 27 0.78 -12.85 -2.72
N ASP A 28 0.21 -12.72 -1.53
CA ASP A 28 -0.69 -11.61 -1.23
C ASP A 28 0.08 -10.29 -1.08
N GLY A 29 1.32 -10.32 -0.57
CA GLY A 29 2.16 -9.12 -0.42
C GLY A 29 2.63 -8.49 -1.75
N ASP A 30 2.77 -9.30 -2.81
CA ASP A 30 3.15 -8.80 -4.13
C ASP A 30 1.97 -8.13 -4.85
N LYS A 31 0.73 -8.56 -4.59
CA LYS A 31 -0.46 -8.03 -5.26
C LYS A 31 -0.62 -6.52 -5.03
N ASP A 32 -0.47 -6.07 -3.79
CA ASP A 32 -0.64 -4.66 -3.44
C ASP A 32 0.45 -3.79 -4.10
N ARG A 33 1.68 -4.31 -4.24
CA ARG A 33 2.76 -3.63 -4.96
C ARG A 33 2.47 -3.49 -6.44
N PHE A 34 1.97 -4.56 -7.08
CA PHE A 34 1.59 -4.50 -8.49
C PHE A 34 0.40 -3.57 -8.74
N GLU A 35 -0.56 -3.51 -7.82
CA GLU A 35 -1.68 -2.56 -7.90
C GLU A 35 -1.20 -1.11 -7.76
N GLU A 36 -0.28 -0.83 -6.83
CA GLU A 36 0.34 0.51 -6.70
C GLU A 36 1.14 0.90 -7.95
N ASP A 37 1.98 -0.01 -8.47
CA ASP A 37 2.79 0.24 -9.67
C ASP A 37 1.91 0.47 -10.90
N ALA A 38 0.81 -0.27 -11.04
CA ALA A 38 -0.16 -0.07 -12.11
C ALA A 38 -0.87 1.28 -11.99
N ALA A 39 -1.25 1.69 -10.78
CA ALA A 39 -1.85 3.00 -10.54
C ALA A 39 -0.86 4.13 -10.85
N ARG A 40 0.41 3.98 -10.48
CA ARG A 40 1.49 4.92 -10.81
C ARG A 40 1.69 5.04 -12.32
N ALA A 41 1.81 3.92 -13.03
CA ALA A 41 1.98 3.92 -14.49
C ALA A 41 0.79 4.60 -15.19
N PHE A 42 -0.43 4.34 -14.73
CA PHE A 42 -1.63 4.99 -15.27
C PHE A 42 -1.58 6.52 -15.07
N PHE A 43 -1.21 6.97 -13.87
CA PHE A 43 -1.10 8.40 -13.57
C PHE A 43 -0.01 9.09 -14.39
N GLU A 44 1.14 8.44 -14.59
CA GLU A 44 2.22 8.97 -15.43
C GLU A 44 1.80 9.13 -16.89
N GLU A 45 1.02 8.18 -17.42
CA GLU A 45 0.53 8.23 -18.81
C GLU A 45 -0.63 9.23 -18.99
N HIS A 46 -1.59 9.26 -18.06
CA HIS A 46 -2.85 9.98 -18.23
C HIS A 46 -2.91 11.32 -17.48
N GLY A 47 -2.00 11.55 -16.54
CA GLY A 47 -1.99 12.73 -15.67
C GLY A 47 -3.21 12.82 -14.74
N ARG A 48 -3.86 11.68 -14.46
CA ARG A 48 -5.03 11.55 -13.58
C ARG A 48 -5.14 10.13 -13.04
N TRP A 49 -5.86 9.95 -11.94
CA TRP A 49 -6.16 8.63 -11.40
C TRP A 49 -7.24 7.90 -12.24
N PRO A 50 -7.22 6.56 -12.30
CA PRO A 50 -8.13 5.78 -13.16
C PRO A 50 -9.60 5.86 -12.75
N ASP A 51 -9.88 6.18 -11.49
CA ASP A 51 -11.21 6.39 -10.91
C ASP A 51 -11.73 7.83 -11.09
N GLN A 52 -10.88 8.76 -11.51
CA GLN A 52 -11.24 10.16 -11.68
C GLN A 52 -11.65 10.48 -13.12
N THR A 53 -12.71 11.26 -13.25
CA THR A 53 -13.04 11.91 -14.52
C THR A 53 -12.02 13.02 -14.83
N PRO A 54 -11.85 13.41 -16.12
CA PRO A 54 -10.96 14.52 -16.47
C PRO A 54 -11.32 15.84 -15.77
N GLU A 55 -12.62 16.09 -15.56
CA GLU A 55 -13.12 17.30 -14.89
C GLU A 55 -12.74 17.31 -13.41
N GLU A 56 -12.96 16.20 -12.68
CA GLU A 56 -12.56 16.06 -11.28
C GLU A 56 -11.05 16.23 -11.10
N ALA A 57 -10.25 15.66 -12.01
CA ALA A 57 -8.80 15.80 -11.99
C ALA A 57 -8.35 17.26 -12.17
N GLU A 58 -9.05 18.04 -13.00
CA GLU A 58 -8.79 19.48 -13.13
C GLU A 58 -9.18 20.26 -11.88
N GLU A 59 -10.33 19.97 -11.29
CA GLU A 59 -10.78 20.62 -10.07
C GLU A 59 -9.83 20.32 -8.91
N GLU A 60 -9.36 19.08 -8.78
CA GLU A 60 -8.39 18.70 -7.78
C GLU A 60 -7.05 19.43 -8.01
N ARG A 61 -6.56 19.50 -9.26
CA ARG A 61 -5.37 20.31 -9.58
C ARG A 61 -5.54 21.77 -9.17
N ARG A 62 -6.71 22.38 -9.42
CA ARG A 62 -7.00 23.76 -9.00
C ARG A 62 -7.01 23.88 -7.47
N ARG A 63 -7.62 22.91 -6.77
CA ARG A 63 -7.65 22.86 -5.29
C ARG A 63 -6.24 22.72 -4.70
N VAL A 64 -5.42 21.81 -5.22
CA VAL A 64 -4.04 21.60 -4.78
C VAL A 64 -3.19 22.85 -5.07
N ALA A 65 -3.32 23.45 -6.26
CA ALA A 65 -2.61 24.68 -6.58
C ALA A 65 -2.98 25.83 -5.63
N ALA A 66 -4.28 25.98 -5.33
CA ALA A 66 -4.75 26.98 -4.36
C ALA A 66 -4.23 26.70 -2.95
N ALA A 67 -4.20 25.43 -2.52
CA ALA A 67 -3.66 25.03 -1.22
C ALA A 67 -2.14 25.25 -1.14
N MET A 68 -1.39 24.99 -2.21
CA MET A 68 0.05 25.25 -2.27
C MET A 68 0.39 26.74 -2.31
N ALA A 69 -0.49 27.56 -2.89
CA ALA A 69 -0.35 29.01 -2.88
C ALA A 69 -0.70 29.62 -1.51
N ALA A 70 -1.52 28.94 -0.71
CA ALA A 70 -1.78 29.36 0.65
C ALA A 70 -0.53 29.15 1.53
N PRO A 71 -0.19 30.10 2.41
CA PRO A 71 0.89 29.89 3.37
C PRO A 71 0.55 28.66 4.22
N ALA A 72 1.51 27.74 4.34
CA ALA A 72 1.36 26.58 5.20
C ALA A 72 0.96 27.03 6.60
N PRO A 73 0.00 26.36 7.27
CA PRO A 73 -0.36 26.70 8.63
C PRO A 73 0.85 26.46 9.53
N VAL A 74 1.56 27.53 9.86
CA VAL A 74 2.66 27.51 10.82
C VAL A 74 2.05 27.83 12.17
N SER A 75 2.20 26.94 13.15
CA SER A 75 1.87 27.27 14.53
C SER A 75 2.83 28.36 15.00
N VAL A 76 2.30 29.58 15.13
CA VAL A 76 3.02 30.70 15.74
C VAL A 76 2.76 30.67 17.24
N PRO A 77 3.80 30.62 18.08
CA PRO A 77 3.62 30.69 19.53
C PRO A 77 2.82 31.94 19.90
N ARG A 78 1.78 31.78 20.70
CA ARG A 78 1.08 32.92 21.32
C ARG A 78 1.98 33.58 22.36
N ASP A 79 1.64 34.81 22.76
CA ASP A 79 2.34 35.56 23.81
C ASP A 79 2.40 34.82 25.16
N ASP A 80 1.57 33.78 25.35
CA ASP A 80 1.54 32.89 26.52
C ASP A 80 2.43 31.63 26.39
N GLY A 81 3.14 31.47 25.27
CA GLY A 81 4.01 30.33 24.98
C GLY A 81 3.29 29.05 24.56
N SER A 82 1.97 29.10 24.33
CA SER A 82 1.21 27.97 23.75
C SER A 82 1.31 27.94 22.23
N VAL A 83 1.22 26.74 21.64
CA VAL A 83 1.10 26.46 20.20
C VAL A 83 -0.25 25.85 19.88
#